data_AF-A0A7W2PKG6-F1
#
_entry.id   AF-A0A7W2PKG6-F1
#
_cell.length_a   1.000
_cell.length_b   1.000
_cell.length_c   1.000
_cell.angle_alpha   90.00
_cell.angle_beta   90.00
_cell.angle_gamma   90.00
#
_symmetry.space_group_name_H-M   'P 1'
#
loop_
_entity.id
_entity.type
_entity.pdbx_description
1 polymer ?
#
loop_
_entity_poly.entity_id
_entity_poly.type
_entity_poly.pdbx_seq_one_letter_code
_entity_poly.pdbx_strand_id
1 'polypeptide(L)'
;MVNDTLNTMLLLDKLPIGITVLNPNLEIEYANPLALKIMGLKEHQTIGKLVSDPQWLLVDIFHEPLPLEKYPAVQVLHNKTAIDNFEFGIYNPEKNDYTWLLSNAYPDLNKHGEVTQIIVTFTNVSNQKEVIPFEQIVHNANDIVVVTKAEQLRNGGPEIIYVNKAFSTLTKFSEEEALGNTPRMLQGPKPAVK
;
A
#
# COMPACT_ATOMS: atom_id res chain seq x y z
N MET A 1 16.62 -41.73 -20.15
CA MET A 1 15.48 -40.83 -20.47
C MET A 1 14.75 -40.57 -19.18
N VAL A 2 14.93 -39.39 -18.57
CA VAL A 2 14.20 -39.04 -17.35
C VAL A 2 12.83 -38.53 -17.81
N ASN A 3 11.86 -39.43 -17.87
CA ASN A 3 10.45 -39.10 -17.98
C ASN A 3 9.93 -38.91 -16.54
N ASP A 4 10.29 -37.78 -15.93
CA ASP A 4 9.55 -37.29 -14.79
C ASP A 4 8.55 -36.27 -15.32
N THR A 5 7.32 -36.73 -15.49
CA THR A 5 6.18 -35.91 -15.85
C THR A 5 6.01 -34.84 -14.77
N LEU A 6 6.56 -33.65 -15.02
CA LEU A 6 6.42 -32.53 -14.11
C LEU A 6 4.92 -32.25 -13.95
N ASN A 7 4.37 -32.58 -12.78
CA ASN A 7 2.96 -32.35 -12.49
C ASN A 7 2.75 -30.84 -12.33
N THR A 8 2.30 -30.20 -13.41
CA THR A 8 2.15 -28.75 -13.49
C THR A 8 1.20 -28.22 -12.42
N MET A 9 0.13 -28.96 -12.08
CA MET A 9 -0.79 -28.57 -11.02
C MET A 9 -0.14 -28.63 -9.64
N LEU A 10 0.63 -29.68 -9.35
CA LEU A 10 1.38 -29.76 -8.10
C LEU A 10 2.38 -28.61 -7.97
N LEU A 11 3.01 -28.20 -9.07
CA LEU A 11 3.91 -27.05 -9.07
C LEU A 11 3.15 -25.77 -8.72
N LEU A 12 2.06 -25.45 -9.44
CA LEU A 12 1.25 -24.25 -9.20
C LEU A 12 0.70 -24.18 -7.76
N ASP A 13 0.33 -25.33 -7.18
CA ASP A 13 -0.18 -25.43 -5.81
C ASP A 13 0.89 -25.20 -4.72
N LYS A 14 2.16 -25.48 -5.04
CA LYS A 14 3.27 -25.40 -4.08
C LYS A 14 4.14 -24.16 -4.25
N LEU A 15 3.94 -23.38 -5.31
CA LEU A 15 4.68 -22.14 -5.51
C LEU A 15 4.38 -21.14 -4.38
N PRO A 16 5.40 -20.46 -3.83
CA PRO A 16 5.23 -19.42 -2.81
C PRO A 16 4.76 -18.08 -3.43
N ILE A 17 4.09 -18.12 -4.58
CA ILE A 17 3.53 -16.97 -5.28
C ILE A 17 2.05 -17.20 -5.58
N GLY A 18 1.24 -16.15 -5.41
CA GLY A 18 -0.14 -16.16 -5.88
C GLY A 18 -0.16 -16.05 -7.40
N ILE A 19 -0.94 -16.91 -8.06
CA ILE A 19 -1.09 -16.92 -9.51
C ILE A 19 -2.58 -16.86 -9.82
N THR A 20 -2.97 -15.93 -10.69
CA THR A 20 -4.29 -15.90 -11.33
C THR A 20 -4.13 -15.86 -12.85
N VAL A 21 -5.05 -16.50 -13.56
CA VAL A 21 -5.15 -16.42 -15.02
C VAL A 21 -6.51 -15.83 -15.35
N LEU A 22 -6.51 -14.88 -16.28
CA LEU A 22 -7.70 -14.16 -16.68
C LEU A 22 -7.92 -14.27 -18.18
N ASN A 23 -9.18 -14.28 -18.59
CA ASN A 23 -9.56 -14.18 -19.99
C ASN A 23 -9.53 -12.72 -20.49
N PRO A 24 -9.75 -12.48 -21.80
CA PRO A 24 -9.75 -11.12 -22.35
C PRO A 24 -10.92 -10.24 -21.86
N ASN A 25 -11.94 -10.83 -21.24
CA ASN A 25 -13.02 -10.09 -20.57
C ASN A 25 -12.64 -9.69 -19.14
N LEU A 26 -11.41 -9.98 -18.70
CA LEU A 26 -10.90 -9.76 -17.34
C LEU A 26 -11.63 -10.57 -16.28
N GLU A 27 -12.17 -11.73 -16.65
CA GLU A 27 -12.71 -12.70 -15.70
C GLU A 27 -11.61 -13.67 -15.27
N ILE A 28 -11.55 -14.01 -13.98
CA ILE A 28 -10.57 -14.96 -13.45
C ILE A 28 -10.99 -16.38 -13.85
N GLU A 29 -10.19 -17.04 -14.68
CA GLU A 29 -10.39 -18.44 -15.09
C GLU A 29 -9.71 -19.43 -14.14
N TYR A 30 -8.64 -18.99 -13.49
CA TYR A 30 -7.87 -19.82 -12.56
C TYR A 30 -7.24 -18.96 -11.46
N ALA A 31 -7.18 -19.53 -10.25
CA ALA A 31 -6.42 -18.98 -9.14
C ALA A 31 -5.80 -20.16 -8.36
N ASN A 32 -4.50 -20.12 -8.10
CA ASN A 32 -3.87 -21.15 -7.28
C ASN A 32 -4.29 -21.00 -5.80
N PRO A 33 -4.12 -22.05 -4.95
CA PRO A 33 -4.52 -22.00 -3.55
C PRO A 33 -3.91 -20.83 -2.76
N LEU A 34 -2.68 -20.42 -3.10
CA LEU A 34 -2.03 -19.30 -2.45
C LEU A 34 -2.65 -17.96 -2.85
N ALA A 35 -3.03 -17.76 -4.12
CA ALA A 35 -3.76 -16.58 -4.57
C ALA A 35 -5.08 -16.42 -3.80
N LEU A 36 -5.88 -17.49 -3.72
CA LEU A 36 -7.13 -17.50 -2.96
C LEU A 36 -6.91 -17.13 -1.50
N LYS A 37 -5.89 -17.71 -0.86
CA LYS A 37 -5.52 -17.41 0.53
C LYS A 37 -5.13 -15.95 0.73
N ILE A 38 -4.32 -15.39 -0.16
CA ILE A 38 -3.86 -13.98 -0.10
C ILE A 38 -5.04 -13.03 -0.31
N MET A 39 -5.91 -13.32 -1.28
CA MET A 39 -7.10 -12.53 -1.57
C MET A 39 -8.19 -12.66 -0.49
N GLY A 40 -8.07 -13.65 0.39
CA GLY A 40 -9.05 -13.90 1.45
C GLY A 40 -10.38 -14.45 0.95
N LEU A 41 -10.42 -15.04 -0.26
CA LEU A 41 -11.63 -15.50 -0.93
C LEU A 41 -11.58 -17.01 -1.20
N LYS A 42 -12.76 -17.60 -1.32
CA LYS A 42 -12.90 -18.98 -1.78
C LYS A 42 -12.97 -19.03 -3.30
N GLU A 43 -12.65 -20.19 -3.86
CA GLU A 43 -12.65 -20.43 -5.30
C GLU A 43 -13.98 -20.05 -5.98
N HIS A 44 -15.11 -20.49 -5.43
CA HIS A 44 -16.45 -20.15 -5.97
C HIS A 44 -16.81 -18.65 -5.91
N GLN A 45 -16.07 -17.87 -5.12
CA GLN A 45 -16.22 -16.41 -5.05
C GLN A 45 -15.24 -15.69 -5.99
N THR A 46 -14.32 -16.43 -6.62
CA THR A 46 -13.22 -15.87 -7.41
C THR A 46 -13.34 -16.25 -8.88
N ILE A 47 -13.57 -17.52 -9.18
CA ILE A 47 -13.61 -18.03 -10.56
C ILE A 47 -14.86 -17.51 -11.28
N GLY A 48 -14.66 -17.01 -12.51
CA GLY A 48 -15.70 -16.41 -13.35
C GLY A 48 -16.10 -14.98 -12.95
N LYS A 49 -15.39 -14.37 -12.02
CA LYS A 49 -15.62 -12.97 -11.60
C LYS A 49 -14.67 -12.02 -12.29
N LEU A 50 -15.17 -10.81 -12.54
CA LEU A 50 -14.41 -9.71 -13.13
C LEU A 50 -13.43 -9.14 -12.12
N VAL A 51 -12.20 -8.78 -12.52
CA VAL A 51 -11.22 -8.09 -11.64
C VAL A 51 -11.75 -6.85 -10.93
N SER A 52 -12.80 -6.23 -11.47
CA SER A 52 -13.47 -5.06 -10.91
C SER A 52 -14.56 -5.39 -9.88
N ASP A 53 -14.75 -6.67 -9.50
CA ASP A 53 -15.72 -7.04 -8.47
C ASP A 53 -15.40 -6.24 -7.18
N PRO A 54 -16.40 -5.58 -6.57
CA PRO A 54 -16.18 -4.73 -5.40
C PRO A 54 -15.66 -5.47 -4.16
N GLN A 55 -15.66 -6.81 -4.17
CA GLN A 55 -14.92 -7.59 -3.17
C GLN A 55 -13.40 -7.34 -3.23
N TRP A 56 -12.89 -6.79 -4.34
CA TRP A 56 -11.50 -6.37 -4.54
C TRP A 56 -11.36 -4.85 -4.52
N LEU A 57 -11.15 -4.32 -3.32
CA LEU A 57 -10.78 -2.93 -3.12
C LEU A 57 -9.26 -2.80 -3.22
N LEU A 58 -8.77 -2.60 -4.44
CA LEU A 58 -7.35 -2.30 -4.64
C LEU A 58 -7.08 -0.84 -4.25
N VAL A 59 -6.00 -0.62 -3.51
CA VAL A 59 -5.56 0.71 -3.10
C VAL A 59 -4.12 0.96 -3.52
N ASP A 60 -3.78 2.23 -3.72
CA ASP A 60 -2.42 2.65 -3.98
C ASP A 60 -1.62 2.77 -2.68
N ILE A 61 -0.37 3.22 -2.79
CA ILE A 61 0.55 3.41 -1.66
C ILE A 61 0.07 4.42 -0.61
N PHE A 62 -0.91 5.27 -0.95
CA PHE A 62 -1.51 6.26 -0.06
C PHE A 62 -2.83 5.76 0.56
N HIS A 63 -3.18 4.49 0.33
CA HIS A 63 -4.45 3.87 0.73
C HIS A 63 -5.67 4.43 -0.02
N GLU A 64 -5.46 5.12 -1.14
CA GLU A 64 -6.55 5.60 -1.98
C GLU A 64 -6.99 4.51 -2.96
N PRO A 65 -8.30 4.35 -3.24
CA PRO A 65 -8.78 3.37 -4.21
C PRO A 65 -8.12 3.54 -5.58
N LEU A 66 -7.60 2.45 -6.14
CA LEU A 66 -7.04 2.45 -7.48
C LEU A 66 -8.16 2.49 -8.52
N PRO A 67 -8.10 3.39 -9.52
CA PRO A 67 -9.00 3.33 -10.66
C PRO A 67 -8.72 2.06 -11.48
N LEU A 68 -9.78 1.51 -12.09
CA LEU A 68 -9.72 0.22 -12.80
C LEU A 68 -8.67 0.21 -13.92
N GLU A 69 -8.48 1.34 -14.60
CA GLU A 69 -7.52 1.50 -15.69
C GLU A 69 -6.07 1.31 -15.23
N LYS A 70 -5.81 1.46 -13.92
CA LYS A 70 -4.48 1.21 -13.33
C LYS A 70 -4.27 -0.23 -12.90
N TYR A 71 -5.28 -1.11 -12.97
CA TYR A 71 -5.09 -2.51 -12.58
C TYR A 71 -4.11 -3.20 -13.54
N PRO A 72 -3.14 -4.00 -13.05
CA PRO A 72 -2.13 -4.62 -13.91
C PRO A 72 -2.72 -5.40 -15.08
N ALA A 73 -3.75 -6.21 -14.85
CA ALA A 73 -4.41 -6.97 -15.91
C ALA A 73 -5.06 -6.07 -16.96
N VAL A 74 -5.68 -4.97 -16.55
CA VAL A 74 -6.33 -4.00 -17.46
C VAL A 74 -5.30 -3.31 -18.34
N GLN A 75 -4.19 -2.87 -17.75
CA GLN A 75 -3.11 -2.24 -18.48
C GLN A 75 -2.44 -3.22 -19.46
N VAL A 76 -2.22 -4.48 -19.06
CA VAL A 76 -1.68 -5.52 -19.94
C VAL A 76 -2.63 -5.82 -21.10
N LEU A 77 -3.94 -5.90 -20.86
CA LEU A 77 -4.94 -6.11 -21.91
C LEU A 77 -4.90 -5.01 -22.98
N HIS A 78 -4.80 -3.75 -22.54
CA HIS A 78 -4.78 -2.59 -23.43
C HIS A 78 -3.45 -2.47 -24.17
N ASN A 79 -2.33 -2.54 -23.45
CA ASN A 79 -1.01 -2.23 -23.99
C ASN A 79 -0.37 -3.43 -24.68
N LYS A 80 -0.83 -4.66 -24.39
CA LYS A 80 -0.27 -5.93 -24.88
C LYS A 80 1.20 -6.14 -24.50
N THR A 81 1.64 -5.49 -23.43
CA THR A 81 3.00 -5.56 -22.88
C THR A 81 2.94 -6.00 -21.42
N ALA A 82 3.98 -6.70 -20.98
CA ALA A 82 4.11 -7.09 -19.57
C ALA A 82 4.23 -5.87 -18.65
N ILE A 83 3.79 -6.05 -17.41
CA ILE A 83 3.96 -5.12 -16.30
C ILE A 83 4.68 -5.85 -15.19
N ASP A 84 5.77 -5.27 -14.71
CA ASP A 84 6.59 -5.82 -13.65
C ASP A 84 6.58 -4.93 -12.42
N ASN A 85 6.72 -5.54 -11.24
CA ASN A 85 6.89 -4.88 -9.95
C ASN A 85 5.83 -3.83 -9.62
N PHE A 86 4.58 -4.09 -9.99
CA PHE A 86 3.46 -3.21 -9.68
C PHE A 86 3.00 -3.46 -8.23
N GLU A 87 3.10 -2.42 -7.41
CA GLU A 87 2.78 -2.49 -5.99
C GLU A 87 1.39 -1.91 -5.70
N PHE A 88 0.57 -2.65 -4.94
CA PHE A 88 -0.75 -2.21 -4.50
C PHE A 88 -1.19 -2.93 -3.22
N GLY A 89 -2.18 -2.37 -2.54
CA GLY A 89 -2.83 -2.99 -1.39
C GLY A 89 -4.16 -3.62 -1.78
N ILE A 90 -4.53 -4.73 -1.16
CA ILE A 90 -5.91 -5.22 -1.10
C ILE A 90 -6.47 -4.84 0.27
N TYR A 91 -7.52 -4.02 0.29
CA TYR A 91 -8.20 -3.65 1.52
C TYR A 91 -9.20 -4.72 1.95
N ASN A 92 -9.11 -5.18 3.20
CA ASN A 92 -10.07 -6.06 3.82
C ASN A 92 -10.97 -5.25 4.78
N PRO A 93 -12.25 -5.00 4.42
CA PRO A 93 -13.16 -4.19 5.24
C PRO A 93 -13.58 -4.88 6.55
N GLU A 94 -13.58 -6.22 6.61
CA GLU A 94 -13.97 -6.95 7.83
C GLU A 94 -12.91 -6.84 8.92
N LYS A 95 -11.63 -6.80 8.53
CA LYS A 95 -10.48 -6.69 9.45
C LYS A 95 -9.96 -5.27 9.60
N ASN A 96 -10.41 -4.36 8.74
CA ASN A 96 -9.87 -3.02 8.60
C ASN A 96 -8.34 -3.03 8.44
N ASP A 97 -7.84 -3.86 7.53
CA ASP A 97 -6.41 -4.11 7.32
C ASP A 97 -6.08 -4.24 5.82
N TYR A 98 -4.81 -4.11 5.48
CA TYR A 98 -4.30 -4.13 4.11
C TYR A 98 -3.34 -5.30 3.88
N THR A 99 -3.55 -6.01 2.79
CA THR A 99 -2.57 -6.96 2.27
C THR A 99 -1.81 -6.30 1.12
N TRP A 100 -0.54 -5.97 1.35
CA TRP A 100 0.32 -5.36 0.33
C TRP A 100 0.91 -6.41 -0.58
N LEU A 101 0.81 -6.18 -1.89
CA LEU A 101 1.23 -7.10 -2.93
C LEU A 101 2.23 -6.45 -3.87
N LEU A 102 3.27 -7.21 -4.23
CA LEU A 102 4.10 -6.93 -5.39
C LEU A 102 3.68 -7.87 -6.51
N SER A 103 3.22 -7.31 -7.62
CA SER A 103 2.59 -8.06 -8.72
C SER A 103 3.30 -7.85 -10.06
N ASN A 104 3.30 -8.91 -10.87
CA ASN A 104 3.64 -8.86 -12.28
C ASN A 104 2.48 -9.40 -13.10
N ALA A 105 2.27 -8.88 -14.30
CA ALA A 105 1.22 -9.31 -15.22
C ALA A 105 1.78 -9.48 -16.63
N TYR A 106 1.44 -10.59 -17.28
CA TYR A 106 1.97 -10.98 -18.59
C TYR A 106 0.83 -11.32 -19.55
N PRO A 107 0.84 -10.81 -20.79
CA PRO A 107 -0.10 -11.25 -21.80
C PRO A 107 0.36 -12.57 -22.44
N ASP A 108 -0.56 -13.52 -22.59
CA ASP A 108 -0.44 -14.58 -23.60
C ASP A 108 -1.07 -14.06 -24.90
N LEU A 109 -0.30 -14.14 -26.00
CA LEU A 109 -0.68 -13.55 -27.29
C LEU A 109 -0.86 -14.65 -28.34
N ASN A 110 -1.95 -14.58 -29.09
CA ASN A 110 -2.13 -15.43 -30.27
C ASN A 110 -1.23 -14.98 -31.44
N LYS A 111 -1.27 -15.74 -32.54
CA LYS A 111 -0.50 -15.45 -33.77
C LYS A 111 -0.86 -14.10 -34.43
N HIS A 112 -1.98 -13.50 -34.06
CA HIS A 112 -2.45 -12.19 -34.55
C HIS A 112 -2.08 -11.04 -33.61
N GLY A 113 -1.39 -11.32 -32.49
CA GLY A 113 -1.03 -10.32 -31.49
C GLY A 113 -2.22 -9.87 -30.64
N GLU A 114 -3.24 -10.71 -30.47
CA GLU A 114 -4.36 -10.47 -29.56
C GLU A 114 -4.15 -11.26 -28.27
N VAL A 115 -4.57 -10.66 -27.17
CA VAL A 115 -4.49 -11.28 -25.85
C VAL A 115 -5.49 -12.43 -25.76
N THR A 116 -5.01 -13.63 -25.48
CA THR A 116 -5.84 -14.82 -25.21
C THR A 116 -6.04 -15.04 -23.73
N GLN A 117 -5.00 -14.80 -22.94
CA GLN A 117 -5.02 -14.87 -21.49
C GLN A 117 -4.08 -13.83 -20.89
N ILE A 118 -4.30 -13.52 -19.62
CA ILE A 118 -3.43 -12.66 -18.83
C ILE A 118 -3.03 -13.44 -17.59
N ILE A 119 -1.73 -13.62 -17.39
CA ILE A 119 -1.17 -14.29 -16.23
C ILE A 119 -0.75 -13.21 -15.25
N VAL A 120 -1.37 -13.18 -14.07
CA VAL A 120 -1.00 -12.28 -12.98
C VAL A 120 -0.36 -13.10 -11.88
N THR A 121 0.81 -12.65 -11.45
CA THR A 121 1.53 -13.20 -10.31
C THR A 121 1.63 -12.15 -9.22
N PHE A 122 1.61 -12.56 -7.97
CA PHE A 122 1.80 -11.64 -6.85
C PHE A 122 2.33 -12.31 -5.60
N THR A 123 3.13 -11.56 -4.86
CA THR A 123 3.72 -11.96 -3.58
C THR A 123 3.27 -11.00 -2.50
N ASN A 124 2.97 -11.52 -1.31
CA ASN A 124 2.63 -10.70 -0.15
C ASN A 124 3.90 -10.05 0.42
N VAL A 125 3.89 -8.71 0.47
CA VAL A 125 4.97 -7.87 0.98
C VAL A 125 4.55 -7.05 2.21
N SER A 126 3.42 -7.36 2.85
CA SER A 126 2.95 -6.67 4.07
C SER A 126 4.02 -6.63 5.16
N ASN A 127 4.76 -7.72 5.38
CA ASN A 127 5.82 -7.77 6.40
C ASN A 127 7.05 -6.90 6.05
N GLN A 128 7.23 -6.55 4.78
CA GLN A 128 8.30 -5.64 4.34
C GLN A 128 7.87 -4.17 4.46
N LYS A 129 6.55 -3.94 4.58
CA LYS A 129 5.92 -2.63 4.75
C LYS A 129 5.71 -2.22 6.21
N GLU A 130 6.25 -2.97 7.20
CA GLU A 130 6.50 -2.43 8.55
C GLU A 130 7.61 -1.38 8.50
N VAL A 131 7.42 -0.35 7.67
CA VAL A 131 8.12 0.91 7.71
C VAL A 131 7.62 1.58 8.96
N ILE A 132 8.54 1.94 9.85
CA ILE A 132 8.30 2.76 11.04
C ILE A 132 7.29 3.85 10.65
N PRO A 133 6.08 3.90 11.26
CA PRO A 133 5.06 4.88 10.88
C PRO A 133 5.65 6.27 10.81
N PHE A 134 5.24 7.11 9.85
CA PHE A 134 5.77 8.48 9.73
C PHE A 134 5.69 9.24 11.06
N GLU A 135 4.62 9.03 11.83
CA GLU A 135 4.49 9.55 13.20
C GLU A 135 5.63 9.10 14.10
N GLN A 136 6.04 7.83 14.07
CA GLN A 136 7.18 7.33 14.84
C GLN A 136 8.52 7.90 14.32
N ILE A 137 8.66 8.14 13.02
CA ILE A 137 9.84 8.81 12.44
C ILE A 137 9.92 10.24 12.98
N VAL A 138 8.83 11.00 12.89
CA VAL A 138 8.76 12.40 13.36
C VAL A 138 8.92 12.48 14.89
N HIS A 139 8.24 11.61 15.62
CA HIS A 139 8.26 11.57 17.09
C HIS A 139 9.67 11.29 17.62
N ASN A 140 10.44 10.42 16.95
CA ASN A 140 11.80 10.04 17.34
C ASN A 140 12.92 10.79 16.59
N ALA A 141 12.60 11.76 15.72
CA ALA A 141 13.59 12.58 15.06
C ALA A 141 14.43 13.36 16.10
N ASN A 142 15.72 13.57 15.82
CA ASN A 142 16.62 14.30 16.71
C ASN A 142 16.38 15.83 16.68
N ASP A 143 15.84 16.33 15.57
CA ASP A 143 15.49 17.75 15.43
C ASP A 143 14.11 18.03 16.02
N ILE A 144 13.95 19.23 16.58
CA ILE A 144 12.67 19.67 17.14
C ILE A 144 11.65 19.83 15.99
N VAL A 145 10.51 19.16 16.13
CA VAL A 145 9.34 19.34 15.26
C VAL A 145 8.19 19.90 16.09
N VAL A 146 7.62 21.01 15.62
CA VAL A 146 6.44 21.66 16.21
C VAL A 146 5.42 21.89 15.10
N VAL A 147 4.19 21.45 15.31
CA VAL A 147 3.07 21.75 14.40
C VAL A 147 2.13 22.74 15.08
N THR A 148 1.69 23.75 14.34
CA THR A 148 0.82 24.80 14.85
C THR A 148 -0.41 25.00 13.96
N LYS A 149 -1.54 25.43 14.54
CA LYS A 149 -2.72 25.83 13.76
C LYS A 149 -2.41 27.09 12.95
N ALA A 150 -2.61 27.02 11.63
CA ALA A 150 -2.33 28.15 10.73
C ALA A 150 -3.26 29.36 10.93
N GLU A 151 -4.51 29.13 11.34
CA GLU A 151 -5.57 30.16 11.32
C GLU A 151 -5.81 30.85 12.67
N GLN A 152 -5.42 30.23 13.79
CA GLN A 152 -5.69 30.74 15.13
C GLN A 152 -4.50 31.55 15.67
N LEU A 153 -4.34 32.76 15.14
CA LEU A 153 -3.36 33.72 15.63
C LEU A 153 -3.89 34.40 16.89
N ARG A 154 -3.46 33.93 18.07
CA ARG A 154 -3.67 34.63 19.35
C ARG A 154 -2.63 35.75 19.50
N ASN A 155 -2.82 36.64 20.49
CA ASN A 155 -1.84 37.67 20.88
C ASN A 155 -0.50 37.01 21.28
N GLY A 156 0.34 36.67 20.30
CA GLY A 156 1.50 35.82 20.53
C GLY A 156 1.96 34.98 19.34
N GLY A 157 1.08 34.61 18.41
CA GLY A 157 1.40 33.68 17.33
C GLY A 157 0.46 32.47 17.29
N PRO A 158 0.76 31.46 16.47
CA PRO A 158 -0.11 30.32 16.26
C PRO A 158 -0.06 29.34 17.45
N GLU A 159 -1.16 28.64 17.69
CA GLU A 159 -1.30 27.63 18.74
C GLU A 159 -0.59 26.32 18.36
N ILE A 160 0.23 25.79 19.27
CA ILE A 160 0.90 24.49 19.13
C ILE A 160 -0.12 23.37 19.31
N ILE A 161 -0.13 22.42 18.37
CA ILE A 161 -1.01 21.23 18.38
C ILE A 161 -0.24 19.91 18.40
N TYR A 162 1.08 19.94 18.19
CA TYR A 162 1.93 18.77 18.30
C TYR A 162 3.38 19.19 18.53
N VAL A 163 4.10 18.41 19.34
CA VAL A 163 5.56 18.48 19.48
C VAL A 163 6.13 17.06 19.51
N ASN A 164 7.35 16.88 18.99
CA ASN A 164 8.03 15.57 19.05
C ASN A 164 8.88 15.40 20.32
N LYS A 165 9.47 14.22 20.53
CA LYS A 165 10.30 13.93 21.72
C LYS A 165 11.52 14.83 21.85
N ALA A 166 12.11 15.26 20.73
CA ALA A 166 13.24 16.18 20.72
C ALA A 166 12.88 17.54 21.31
N PHE A 167 11.65 18.04 21.08
CA PHE A 167 11.16 19.26 21.73
C PHE A 167 11.32 19.19 23.25
N SER A 168 10.78 18.16 23.89
CA SER A 168 10.82 18.08 25.35
C SER A 168 12.23 17.86 25.89
N THR A 169 13.02 17.09 25.15
CA THR A 169 14.42 16.78 25.51
C THR A 169 15.30 18.03 25.49
N LEU A 170 15.16 18.85 24.45
CA LEU A 170 16.05 19.99 24.16
C LEU A 170 15.57 21.29 24.80
N THR A 171 14.25 21.54 24.85
CA THR A 171 13.68 22.78 25.40
C THR A 171 13.40 22.69 26.91
N LYS A 172 13.30 21.47 27.44
CA LYS A 172 12.88 21.16 28.83
C LYS A 172 11.41 21.43 29.17
N PHE A 173 10.60 21.84 28.20
CA PHE A 173 9.14 21.87 28.35
C PHE A 173 8.54 20.50 28.08
N SER A 174 7.51 20.11 28.82
CA SER A 174 6.73 18.91 28.48
C SER A 174 5.82 19.16 27.27
N GLU A 175 5.33 18.08 26.66
CA GLU A 175 4.31 18.18 25.62
C GLU A 175 3.02 18.82 26.17
N GLU A 176 2.58 18.44 27.37
CA GLU A 176 1.41 19.02 28.03
C GLU A 176 1.55 20.52 28.28
N GLU A 177 2.75 21.00 28.59
CA GLU A 177 3.04 22.43 28.75
C GLU A 177 3.06 23.17 27.40
N ALA A 178 3.42 22.49 26.31
CA ALA A 178 3.52 23.09 24.99
C ALA A 178 2.18 23.16 24.26
N LEU A 179 1.35 22.13 24.36
CA LEU A 179 0.08 22.04 23.67
C LEU A 179 -0.87 23.18 24.10
N GLY A 180 -1.47 23.85 23.13
CA GLY A 180 -2.35 25.00 23.37
C GLY A 180 -1.61 26.33 23.62
N ASN A 181 -0.29 26.32 23.81
CA ASN A 181 0.53 27.53 23.93
C ASN A 181 1.06 27.99 22.56
N THR A 182 1.83 29.09 22.55
CA THR A 182 2.45 29.62 21.32
C THR A 182 3.96 29.37 21.32
N PRO A 183 4.61 29.21 20.14
CA PRO A 183 6.07 29.03 20.06
C PRO A 183 6.90 30.12 20.71
N ARG A 184 6.32 31.29 21.03
CA ARG A 184 6.99 32.34 21.81
C ARG A 184 7.41 31.88 23.21
N MET A 185 6.84 30.81 23.76
CA MET A 185 7.31 30.22 25.02
C MET A 185 8.79 29.81 24.98
N LEU A 186 9.34 29.58 23.79
CA LEU A 186 10.75 29.24 23.58
C LEU A 186 11.67 30.47 23.50
N GLN A 187 11.10 31.68 23.44
CA GLN A 187 11.88 32.91 23.38
C GLN A 187 12.32 33.28 24.80
N GLY A 188 13.63 33.30 25.03
CA GLY A 188 14.21 33.86 26.26
C GLY A 188 13.85 35.35 26.42
N PRO A 189 14.16 35.95 27.58
CA PRO A 189 13.95 37.38 27.79
C PRO A 189 14.60 38.16 26.64
N LYS A 190 13.86 39.12 26.06
CA LYS A 190 14.36 39.97 24.98
C LYS A 190 15.75 40.49 25.39
N PRO A 191 16.79 40.33 24.55
CA PRO A 191 18.07 40.93 24.86
C PRO A 191 17.84 42.43 25.09
N ALA A 192 18.30 42.93 26.23
CA ALA A 192 18.25 44.35 26.52
C ALA A 192 18.98 45.05 25.36
N VAL A 193 18.24 45.91 24.63
CA VAL A 193 18.80 46.73 23.56
C VAL A 193 19.93 47.55 24.21
N LYS A 194 21.17 47.28 23.79
CA LYS A 194 22.33 48.10 24.14
C LYS A 194 22.31 49.39 23.34
#